data_AF-A0A9X3B8I3-F1
#
_entry.id   AF-A0A9X3B8I3-F1
#
_cell.length_a   1.000
_cell.length_b   1.000
_cell.length_c   1.000
_cell.angle_alpha   90.00
_cell.angle_beta   90.00
_cell.angle_gamma   90.00
#
_symmetry.space_group_name_H-M   'P 1'
#
loop_
_entity.id
_entity.type
_entity.pdbx_description
1 polymer ?
#
loop_
_entity_poly.entity_id
_entity_poly.type
_entity_poly.pdbx_seq_one_letter_code
_entity_poly.pdbx_strand_id
1 'polypeptide(L)'
;LSEVVNHFLNRASQREKMAQKTYEVHKDKRSEELKEALPEPIGMNRSFIPDETYVLVGFYKGVSHLDWILQNNLYNVRIGDVKGSLRLGLEKLNAKYLLLHSYGETKTSKLFKLSDKGPRILSKQEMMEKNYPDPRNDFYLVFDIISEAEMEFAGMNWDITKLPNYTYGRNSSIPFAVSIVDLMKVLIK
;
A
#
# COMPACT_ATOMS: atom_id res chain seq x y z
N LEU A 1 -45.24 13.91 10.97
CA LEU A 1 -44.27 14.54 11.90
C LEU A 1 -43.18 13.55 12.34
N SER A 2 -43.55 12.34 12.75
CA SER A 2 -42.63 11.24 13.12
C SER A 2 -41.62 10.86 12.02
N GLU A 3 -42.04 10.78 10.76
CA GLU A 3 -41.14 10.46 9.63
C GLU A 3 -40.07 11.53 9.42
N VAL A 4 -40.44 12.81 9.49
CA VAL A 4 -39.49 13.92 9.36
C VAL A 4 -38.46 13.87 10.49
N VAL A 5 -38.91 13.68 11.73
CA VAL A 5 -38.00 13.53 12.88
C VAL A 5 -37.08 12.32 12.70
N ASN A 6 -37.60 11.17 12.25
CA ASN A 6 -36.78 9.98 11.98
C ASN A 6 -35.71 10.22 10.90
N HIS A 7 -36.03 10.97 9.84
CA HIS A 7 -35.03 11.35 8.83
C HIS A 7 -33.91 12.22 9.41
N PHE A 8 -34.21 13.14 10.32
CA PHE A 8 -33.20 13.97 10.98
C PHE A 8 -32.38 13.20 12.02
N LEU A 9 -32.95 12.19 12.67
CA LEU A 9 -32.24 11.33 13.62
C LEU A 9 -31.36 10.28 12.92
N ASN A 10 -31.64 9.93 11.67
CA ASN A 10 -30.87 8.93 10.95
C ASN A 10 -29.55 9.48 10.37
N ARG A 11 -28.52 9.50 11.22
CA ARG A 11 -27.14 9.87 10.84
C ARG A 11 -26.43 8.84 9.96
N ALA A 12 -26.97 7.63 9.83
CA ALA A 12 -26.46 6.59 8.93
C ALA A 12 -27.14 6.60 7.54
N SER A 13 -27.95 7.63 7.24
CA SER A 13 -28.68 7.72 5.98
C SER A 13 -27.76 7.97 4.77
N GLN A 14 -28.23 7.59 3.58
CA GLN A 14 -27.52 7.87 2.31
C GLN A 14 -27.26 9.36 2.11
N ARG A 15 -28.19 10.22 2.54
CA ARG A 15 -28.05 11.68 2.46
C ARG A 15 -26.88 12.19 3.28
N GLU A 16 -26.77 11.75 4.53
CA GLU A 16 -25.66 12.14 5.42
C GLU A 16 -24.33 11.59 4.89
N LYS A 17 -24.31 10.35 4.39
CA LYS A 17 -23.10 9.77 3.74
C LYS A 17 -22.66 10.58 2.52
N MET A 18 -23.60 10.99 1.67
CA MET A 18 -23.31 11.83 0.51
C MET A 18 -22.82 13.22 0.93
N ALA A 19 -23.49 13.88 1.86
CA ALA A 19 -23.10 15.19 2.37
C ALA A 19 -21.68 15.18 2.97
N GLN A 20 -21.37 14.15 3.77
CA GLN A 20 -20.04 13.96 4.34
C GLN A 20 -18.98 13.77 3.25
N LYS A 21 -19.25 12.95 2.24
CA LYS A 21 -18.30 12.73 1.13
C LYS A 21 -18.11 13.97 0.26
N THR A 22 -19.17 14.71 -0.03
CA THR A 22 -19.09 16.01 -0.71
C THR A 22 -18.23 16.99 0.09
N TYR A 23 -18.44 17.08 1.41
CA TYR A 23 -17.60 17.91 2.27
C TYR A 23 -16.13 17.46 2.24
N GLU A 24 -15.85 16.16 2.36
CA GLU A 24 -14.48 15.60 2.30
C GLU A 24 -13.76 15.94 0.99
N VAL A 25 -14.45 15.90 -0.15
CA VAL A 25 -13.90 16.23 -1.46
C VAL A 25 -13.61 17.72 -1.61
N HIS A 26 -14.43 18.60 -1.03
CA HIS A 26 -14.33 20.06 -1.24
C HIS A 26 -13.69 20.83 -0.08
N LYS A 27 -13.42 20.20 1.08
CA LYS A 27 -12.80 20.87 2.23
C LYS A 27 -11.38 21.34 1.94
N ASP A 28 -10.64 20.60 1.10
CA ASP A 28 -9.26 20.89 0.72
C ASP A 28 -9.23 21.59 -0.65
N LYS A 29 -8.55 22.74 -0.74
CA LYS A 29 -8.51 23.55 -1.97
C LYS A 29 -7.53 23.03 -3.04
N ARG A 30 -6.81 21.95 -2.76
CA ARG A 30 -5.79 21.40 -3.66
C ARG A 30 -6.41 20.27 -4.46
N SER A 31 -6.76 20.53 -5.71
CA SER A 31 -6.87 19.45 -6.69
C SER A 31 -5.45 19.07 -7.13
N GLU A 32 -5.06 17.83 -6.91
CA GLU A 32 -3.80 17.31 -7.45
C GLU A 32 -3.98 17.09 -8.96
N GLU A 33 -3.15 17.74 -9.78
CA GLU A 33 -3.14 17.49 -11.22
C GLU A 33 -2.21 16.30 -11.53
N LEU A 34 -2.79 15.17 -11.94
CA LEU A 34 -2.06 14.00 -12.42
C LEU A 34 -2.54 13.63 -13.82
N LYS A 35 -1.62 13.55 -14.79
CA LYS A 35 -1.91 13.28 -16.21
C LYS A 35 -1.26 11.99 -16.73
N GLU A 36 -0.72 11.18 -15.81
CA GLU A 36 -0.09 9.90 -16.13
C GLU A 36 -1.17 8.80 -16.22
N ALA A 37 -0.88 7.71 -16.92
CA ALA A 37 -1.81 6.60 -17.08
C ALA A 37 -2.07 5.89 -15.73
N LEU A 38 -3.34 5.63 -15.43
CA LEU A 38 -3.79 4.92 -14.23
C LEU A 38 -4.96 3.99 -14.58
N PRO A 39 -5.17 2.90 -13.81
CA PRO A 39 -6.32 2.03 -13.98
C PRO A 39 -7.66 2.77 -13.80
N GLU A 40 -8.63 2.44 -14.65
CA GLU A 40 -9.97 3.03 -14.56
C GLU A 40 -10.81 2.41 -13.42
N PRO A 41 -11.65 3.20 -12.72
CA PRO A 41 -12.50 2.73 -11.62
C PRO A 41 -13.79 2.05 -12.12
N ILE A 42 -13.63 0.95 -12.86
CA ILE A 42 -14.71 0.17 -13.47
C ILE A 42 -14.71 -1.27 -12.93
N GLY A 43 -15.91 -1.84 -12.76
CA GLY A 43 -16.09 -3.24 -12.36
C GLY A 43 -15.39 -3.56 -11.04
N MET A 44 -14.47 -4.54 -11.06
CA MET A 44 -13.68 -4.94 -9.88
C MET A 44 -12.75 -3.83 -9.36
N ASN A 45 -12.41 -2.83 -10.18
CA ASN A 45 -11.59 -1.68 -9.78
C ASN A 45 -12.41 -0.48 -9.30
N ARG A 46 -13.72 -0.62 -9.05
CA ARG A 46 -14.59 0.51 -8.65
C ARG A 46 -14.15 1.23 -7.37
N SER A 47 -13.40 0.54 -6.49
CA SER A 47 -12.81 1.12 -5.27
C SER A 47 -11.52 1.91 -5.53
N PHE A 48 -11.00 1.94 -6.74
CA PHE A 48 -9.79 2.68 -7.10
C PHE A 48 -10.08 4.18 -7.11
N ILE A 49 -9.66 4.86 -6.06
CA ILE A 49 -9.65 6.31 -5.95
C ILE A 49 -8.18 6.69 -5.76
N PRO A 50 -7.53 7.41 -6.70
CA PRO A 50 -6.08 7.62 -6.67
C PRO A 50 -5.56 8.18 -5.33
N ASP A 51 -6.19 9.21 -4.77
CA ASP A 51 -5.73 9.81 -3.51
C ASP A 51 -6.03 8.94 -2.26
N GLU A 52 -6.88 7.92 -2.40
CA GLU A 52 -7.22 6.96 -1.32
C GLU A 52 -6.67 5.54 -1.61
N THR A 53 -5.89 5.37 -2.67
CA THR A 53 -5.27 4.09 -3.05
C THR A 53 -3.80 4.13 -2.66
N TYR A 54 -3.39 3.24 -1.76
CA TYR A 54 -2.04 3.28 -1.19
C TYR A 54 -1.13 2.22 -1.77
N VAL A 55 0.16 2.57 -1.85
CA VAL A 55 1.27 1.71 -2.23
C VAL A 55 2.16 1.51 -1.01
N LEU A 56 2.37 0.26 -0.62
CA LEU A 56 3.38 -0.11 0.37
C LEU A 56 4.74 -0.12 -0.32
N VAL A 57 5.62 0.79 0.06
CA VAL A 57 7.03 0.78 -0.36
C VAL A 57 7.77 -0.17 0.57
N GLY A 58 8.17 -1.32 0.02
CA GLY A 58 8.74 -2.44 0.73
C GLY A 58 10.20 -2.69 0.39
N PHE A 59 10.91 -3.29 1.35
CA PHE A 59 12.32 -3.57 1.24
C PHE A 59 12.60 -5.07 1.18
N TYR A 60 13.44 -5.50 0.24
CA TYR A 60 13.97 -6.86 0.22
C TYR A 60 15.48 -6.88 0.47
N LYS A 61 15.95 -7.85 1.26
CA LYS A 61 17.33 -7.88 1.77
C LYS A 61 18.37 -8.37 0.76
N GLY A 62 17.93 -9.04 -0.30
CA GLY A 62 18.80 -9.66 -1.30
C GLY A 62 18.05 -10.68 -2.13
N VAL A 63 18.77 -11.36 -3.02
CA VAL A 63 18.20 -12.26 -4.04
C VAL A 63 17.35 -13.36 -3.40
N SER A 64 17.87 -14.08 -2.39
CA SER A 64 17.09 -15.15 -1.73
C SER A 64 15.79 -14.67 -1.07
N HIS A 65 15.74 -13.41 -0.62
CA HIS A 65 14.51 -12.83 -0.08
C HIS A 65 13.52 -12.46 -1.19
N LEU A 66 14.02 -11.91 -2.30
CA LEU A 66 13.19 -11.61 -3.47
C LEU A 66 12.63 -12.90 -4.08
N ASP A 67 13.46 -13.92 -4.24
CA ASP A 67 13.04 -15.23 -4.74
C ASP A 67 11.95 -15.82 -3.85
N TRP A 68 12.12 -15.76 -2.53
CA TRP A 68 11.08 -16.20 -1.59
C TRP A 68 9.78 -15.43 -1.77
N ILE A 69 9.84 -14.10 -1.92
CA ILE A 69 8.66 -13.25 -2.13
C ILE A 69 7.91 -13.70 -3.39
N LEU A 70 8.62 -13.85 -4.51
CA LEU A 70 8.03 -14.16 -5.80
C LEU A 70 7.51 -15.61 -5.87
N GLN A 71 8.25 -16.57 -5.30
CA GLN A 71 7.84 -17.98 -5.31
C GLN A 71 6.63 -18.25 -4.43
N ASN A 72 6.55 -17.58 -3.27
CA ASN A 72 5.45 -17.79 -2.32
C ASN A 72 4.29 -16.82 -2.54
N ASN A 73 4.47 -15.78 -3.35
CA ASN A 73 3.55 -14.65 -3.48
C ASN A 73 3.24 -13.98 -2.14
N LEU A 74 4.28 -13.78 -1.32
CA LEU A 74 4.16 -13.23 0.04
C LEU A 74 5.18 -12.13 0.27
N TYR A 75 4.76 -11.04 0.88
CA TYR A 75 5.67 -10.01 1.37
C TYR A 75 5.53 -9.83 2.87
N ASN A 76 6.65 -9.87 3.60
CA ASN A 76 6.63 -9.81 5.05
C ASN A 76 7.26 -8.52 5.62
N VAL A 77 6.67 -8.02 6.69
CA VAL A 77 7.15 -6.90 7.49
C VAL A 77 7.30 -7.35 8.94
N ARG A 78 8.32 -6.82 9.63
CA ARG A 78 8.53 -7.07 11.05
C ARG A 78 7.56 -6.23 11.88
N ILE A 79 6.89 -6.84 12.85
CA ILE A 79 6.01 -6.16 13.83
C ILE A 79 6.67 -6.20 15.21
N GLY A 80 6.40 -5.20 16.06
CA GLY A 80 6.81 -5.15 17.47
C GLY A 80 7.38 -3.80 17.88
N ASP A 81 8.04 -3.70 19.04
CA ASP A 81 8.81 -2.53 19.49
C ASP A 81 10.31 -2.65 19.14
N VAL A 82 10.60 -3.34 18.04
CA VAL A 82 11.98 -3.60 17.58
C VAL A 82 12.39 -2.49 16.60
N LYS A 83 13.68 -2.12 16.57
CA LYS A 83 14.20 -1.16 15.58
C LYS A 83 13.87 -1.62 14.16
N GLY A 84 13.12 -0.79 13.43
CA GLY A 84 12.60 -1.10 12.09
C GLY A 84 11.21 -1.76 12.07
N SER A 85 10.50 -1.78 13.20
CA SER A 85 9.09 -2.17 13.24
C SER A 85 8.18 -1.10 12.64
N LEU A 86 7.15 -1.57 11.94
CA LEU A 86 6.20 -0.71 11.29
C LEU A 86 5.12 -0.26 12.29
N ARG A 87 5.02 1.03 12.58
CA ARG A 87 3.79 1.59 13.18
C ARG A 87 2.66 1.44 12.18
N LEU A 88 1.72 0.55 12.47
CA LEU A 88 0.61 0.25 11.59
C LEU A 88 -0.34 1.45 11.52
N GLY A 89 -0.60 1.90 10.30
CA GLY A 89 -1.60 2.91 9.97
C GLY A 89 -2.51 2.35 8.89
N LEU A 90 -3.71 2.91 8.74
CA LEU A 90 -4.70 2.44 7.77
C LEU A 90 -4.13 2.35 6.35
N GLU A 91 -3.30 3.31 5.95
CA GLU A 91 -2.62 3.36 4.65
C GLU A 91 -1.76 2.13 4.36
N LYS A 92 -1.09 1.61 5.40
CA LYS A 92 -0.21 0.44 5.28
C LYS A 92 -0.99 -0.86 5.26
N LEU A 93 -2.11 -0.91 6.00
CA LEU A 93 -2.98 -2.09 6.09
C LEU A 93 -3.86 -2.24 4.85
N ASN A 94 -4.29 -1.13 4.27
CA ASN A 94 -5.15 -1.05 3.09
C ASN A 94 -4.35 -0.79 1.80
N ALA A 95 -3.04 -1.08 1.80
CA ALA A 95 -2.22 -0.92 0.61
C ALA A 95 -2.71 -1.88 -0.48
N LYS A 96 -3.04 -1.33 -1.65
CA LYS A 96 -3.47 -2.09 -2.83
C LYS A 96 -2.28 -2.61 -3.64
N TYR A 97 -1.13 -1.94 -3.53
CA TYR A 97 0.08 -2.28 -4.25
C TYR A 97 1.30 -2.39 -3.33
N LEU A 98 2.30 -3.11 -3.79
CA LEU A 98 3.62 -3.25 -3.18
C LEU A 98 4.68 -2.84 -4.18
N LEU A 99 5.48 -1.82 -3.85
CA LEU A 99 6.67 -1.43 -4.61
C LEU A 99 7.92 -1.94 -3.89
N LEU A 100 8.70 -2.80 -4.54
CA LEU A 100 9.90 -3.39 -3.93
C LEU A 100 11.18 -2.67 -4.34
N HIS A 101 12.06 -2.45 -3.35
CA HIS A 101 13.43 -2.01 -3.57
C HIS A 101 14.42 -2.70 -2.61
N SER A 102 15.71 -2.58 -2.90
CA SER A 102 16.79 -3.13 -2.07
C SER A 102 17.91 -2.12 -1.77
N TYR A 103 19.03 -2.61 -1.24
CA TYR A 103 20.21 -1.82 -0.92
C TYR A 103 20.75 -1.08 -2.16
N GLY A 104 20.87 0.24 -2.05
CA GLY A 104 21.36 1.09 -3.14
C GLY A 104 20.39 1.25 -4.32
N GLU A 105 19.25 0.55 -4.32
CA GLU A 105 18.23 0.68 -5.36
C GLU A 105 17.36 1.90 -5.04
N THR A 106 17.67 3.01 -5.69
CA THR A 106 16.92 4.28 -5.58
C THR A 106 15.84 4.42 -6.65
N LYS A 107 15.82 3.52 -7.62
CA LYS A 107 14.91 3.51 -8.76
C LYS A 107 14.43 2.08 -8.98
N THR A 108 13.13 1.87 -9.08
CA THR A 108 12.55 0.53 -9.23
C THR A 108 11.26 0.56 -10.04
N SER A 109 11.00 -0.54 -10.74
CA SER A 109 9.77 -0.83 -11.47
C SER A 109 9.01 -2.04 -10.89
N LYS A 110 9.44 -2.57 -9.75
CA LYS A 110 8.92 -3.83 -9.15
C LYS A 110 7.63 -3.56 -8.39
N LEU A 111 6.54 -3.34 -9.12
CA LEU A 111 5.22 -3.05 -8.58
C LEU A 111 4.31 -4.29 -8.69
N PHE A 112 3.79 -4.73 -7.55
CA PHE A 112 2.91 -5.89 -7.45
C PHE A 112 1.56 -5.50 -6.88
N LYS A 113 0.51 -6.26 -7.25
CA LYS A 113 -0.83 -6.11 -6.69
C LYS A 113 -0.99 -6.96 -5.44
N LEU A 114 -1.45 -6.33 -4.36
CA LEU A 114 -1.74 -6.99 -3.09
C LEU A 114 -3.19 -7.47 -3.02
N SER A 115 -3.44 -8.40 -2.11
CA SER A 115 -4.80 -8.87 -1.81
C SER A 115 -5.61 -7.87 -1.02
N ASP A 116 -6.86 -7.66 -1.43
CA ASP A 116 -7.85 -6.84 -0.71
C ASP A 116 -8.26 -7.44 0.67
N LYS A 117 -7.82 -8.66 1.00
CA LYS A 117 -8.05 -9.29 2.31
C LYS A 117 -7.26 -8.64 3.45
N GLY A 118 -6.29 -7.78 3.11
CA GLY A 118 -5.35 -7.19 4.07
C GLY A 118 -4.31 -8.20 4.56
N PRO A 119 -3.35 -7.75 5.39
CA PRO A 119 -2.29 -8.61 5.88
C PRO A 119 -2.75 -9.53 7.01
N ARG A 120 -2.05 -10.66 7.18
CA ARG A 120 -2.18 -11.58 8.32
C ARG A 120 -0.91 -11.61 9.16
N ILE A 121 -1.04 -12.06 10.40
CA ILE A 121 0.11 -12.33 11.26
C ILE A 121 0.51 -13.79 11.08
N LEU A 122 1.80 -14.04 10.81
CA LEU A 122 2.40 -15.38 10.82
C LEU A 122 3.47 -15.46 11.90
N SER A 123 3.51 -16.58 12.60
CA SER A 123 4.55 -16.94 13.55
C SER A 123 5.85 -17.34 12.84
N LYS A 124 6.96 -17.34 13.59
CA LYS A 124 8.24 -17.87 13.13
C LYS A 124 8.13 -19.28 12.57
N GLN A 125 7.33 -20.15 13.20
CA GLN A 125 7.14 -21.52 12.74
C GLN A 125 6.45 -21.56 11.38
N GLU A 126 5.36 -20.83 11.21
CA GLU A 126 4.65 -20.75 9.92
C GLU A 126 5.52 -20.13 8.82
N MET A 127 6.40 -19.19 9.16
CA MET A 127 7.39 -18.66 8.21
C MET A 127 8.42 -19.72 7.80
N MET A 128 8.89 -20.55 8.73
CA MET A 128 9.78 -21.68 8.41
C MET A 128 9.09 -22.72 7.53
N GLU A 129 7.83 -23.05 7.81
CA GLU A 129 7.02 -23.96 6.98
C GLU A 129 6.82 -23.42 5.55
N LYS A 130 6.86 -22.10 5.39
CA LYS A 130 6.84 -21.41 4.09
C LYS A 130 8.23 -21.20 3.49
N ASN A 131 9.27 -21.85 4.01
CA ASN A 131 10.65 -21.74 3.54
C ASN A 131 11.22 -20.31 3.60
N TYR A 132 10.76 -19.47 4.53
CA TYR A 132 11.29 -18.11 4.68
C TYR A 132 12.77 -18.13 5.08
N PRO A 133 13.64 -17.36 4.41
CA PRO A 133 15.06 -17.35 4.72
C PRO A 133 15.33 -16.64 6.06
N ASP A 134 15.84 -17.39 7.03
CA ASP A 134 16.35 -16.90 8.32
C ASP A 134 15.32 -16.05 9.12
N PRO A 135 14.22 -16.65 9.62
CA PRO A 135 13.25 -15.95 10.44
C PRO A 135 13.80 -15.69 11.84
N ARG A 136 14.13 -14.42 12.11
CA ARG A 136 14.69 -13.95 13.38
C ARG A 136 13.68 -13.38 14.39
N ASN A 137 12.44 -13.11 13.98
CA ASN A 137 11.41 -12.57 14.87
C ASN A 137 10.35 -13.64 15.14
N ASP A 138 9.62 -13.49 16.25
CA ASP A 138 8.55 -14.42 16.62
C ASP A 138 7.31 -14.27 15.74
N PHE A 139 7.04 -13.05 15.28
CA PHE A 139 5.87 -12.73 14.46
C PHE A 139 6.20 -11.79 13.30
N TYR A 140 5.44 -11.96 12.23
CA TYR A 140 5.56 -11.20 10.99
C TYR A 140 4.18 -10.78 10.49
N LEU A 141 4.08 -9.55 9.98
CA LEU A 141 2.94 -9.12 9.18
C LEU A 141 3.19 -9.59 7.75
N VAL A 142 2.26 -10.31 7.16
CA VAL A 142 2.43 -10.89 5.83
C VAL A 142 1.28 -10.47 4.93
N PHE A 143 1.64 -9.89 3.80
CA PHE A 143 0.75 -9.50 2.71
C PHE A 143 0.78 -10.57 1.64
N ASP A 144 -0.38 -10.92 1.10
CA ASP A 144 -0.48 -11.76 -0.09
C ASP A 144 -0.36 -10.92 -1.36
N ILE A 145 0.50 -11.36 -2.26
CA ILE A 145 0.63 -10.84 -3.62
C ILE A 145 -0.30 -11.68 -4.51
N ILE A 146 -1.14 -11.05 -5.31
CA ILE A 146 -2.07 -11.78 -6.19
C ILE A 146 -1.50 -11.88 -7.61
N SER A 147 -0.85 -10.81 -8.08
CA SER A 147 -0.35 -10.71 -9.44
C SER A 147 0.66 -9.58 -9.58
N GLU A 148 1.25 -9.47 -10.76
CA GLU A 148 1.81 -8.21 -11.25
C GLU A 148 0.74 -7.10 -11.24
N ALA A 149 1.18 -5.84 -11.18
CA ALA A 149 0.29 -4.69 -11.29
C ALA A 149 -0.37 -4.60 -12.68
N GLU A 150 -1.43 -3.78 -12.80
CA GLU A 150 -2.16 -3.59 -14.06
C GLU A 150 -1.25 -3.06 -15.19
N MET A 151 -1.65 -3.31 -16.45
CA MET A 151 -0.85 -3.03 -17.65
C MET A 151 -0.52 -1.54 -17.81
N GLU A 152 -1.34 -0.65 -17.27
CA GLU A 152 -1.13 0.79 -17.23
C GLU A 152 0.17 1.15 -16.50
N PHE A 153 0.64 0.31 -15.59
CA PHE A 153 1.92 0.48 -14.88
C PHE A 153 3.10 -0.19 -15.59
N ALA A 154 2.88 -0.92 -16.69
CA ALA A 154 3.91 -1.67 -17.36
C ALA A 154 4.99 -0.74 -17.94
N GLY A 155 6.26 -1.05 -17.65
CA GLY A 155 7.40 -0.26 -18.11
C GLY A 155 7.65 1.03 -17.33
N MET A 156 6.82 1.36 -16.34
CA MET A 156 7.04 2.51 -15.46
C MET A 156 8.18 2.26 -14.49
N ASN A 157 8.92 3.32 -14.15
CA ASN A 157 10.02 3.27 -13.20
C ASN A 157 9.99 4.52 -12.31
N TRP A 158 10.12 4.33 -11.00
CA TRP A 158 9.92 5.40 -10.02
C TRP A 158 11.20 5.67 -9.24
N ASP A 159 11.49 6.95 -9.01
CA ASP A 159 12.58 7.40 -8.15
C ASP A 159 12.09 7.51 -6.70
N ILE A 160 12.28 6.44 -5.93
CA ILE A 160 11.74 6.34 -4.56
C ILE A 160 12.34 7.36 -3.60
N THR A 161 13.49 7.97 -3.94
CA THR A 161 14.14 8.98 -3.10
C THR A 161 13.35 10.28 -3.02
N LYS A 162 12.43 10.50 -3.96
CA LYS A 162 11.55 11.66 -4.02
C LYS A 162 10.21 11.44 -3.32
N LEU A 163 9.95 10.22 -2.82
CA LEU A 163 8.69 9.89 -2.16
C LEU A 163 8.61 10.55 -0.77
N PRO A 164 7.40 10.95 -0.34
CA PRO A 164 7.20 11.34 1.04
C PRO A 164 7.54 10.16 1.95
N ASN A 165 8.16 10.45 3.10
CA ASN A 165 8.60 9.47 4.10
C ASN A 165 9.77 8.56 3.69
N TYR A 166 10.39 8.76 2.52
CA TYR A 166 11.64 8.08 2.20
C TYR A 166 12.73 8.45 3.20
N THR A 167 13.51 7.48 3.65
CA THR A 167 14.63 7.69 4.56
C THR A 167 15.90 7.07 4.02
N TYR A 168 17.06 7.66 4.37
CA TYR A 168 18.36 7.25 3.87
C TYR A 168 19.08 6.25 4.79
N GLY A 169 20.09 5.59 4.25
CA GLY A 169 20.98 4.71 5.00
C GLY A 169 20.26 3.47 5.52
N ARG A 170 20.52 3.06 6.77
CA ARG A 170 19.90 1.85 7.34
C ARG A 170 18.37 1.94 7.47
N ASN A 171 17.84 3.16 7.60
CA ASN A 171 16.40 3.37 7.77
C ASN A 171 15.62 3.20 6.45
N SER A 172 16.28 3.21 5.30
CA SER A 172 15.61 2.95 4.00
C SER A 172 14.95 1.58 3.92
N SER A 173 15.35 0.65 4.81
CA SER A 173 14.74 -0.68 4.92
C SER A 173 13.42 -0.70 5.69
N ILE A 174 13.00 0.42 6.28
CA ILE A 174 11.74 0.53 7.02
C ILE A 174 10.63 0.79 6.00
N PRO A 175 9.65 -0.13 5.87
CA PRO A 175 8.58 0.07 4.91
C PRO A 175 7.70 1.25 5.28
N PHE A 176 7.15 1.91 4.29
CA PHE A 176 6.23 3.03 4.45
C PHE A 176 5.14 2.97 3.37
N ALA A 177 4.05 3.71 3.59
CA ALA A 177 2.98 3.81 2.61
C ALA A 177 2.95 5.22 2.01
N VAL A 178 2.56 5.29 0.74
CA VAL A 178 2.31 6.53 0.00
C VAL A 178 1.03 6.35 -0.82
N SER A 179 0.37 7.45 -1.21
CA SER A 179 -0.72 7.36 -2.19
C SER A 179 -0.17 6.96 -3.56
N ILE A 180 -1.01 6.37 -4.43
CA ILE A 180 -0.61 6.12 -5.83
C ILE A 180 -0.33 7.45 -6.53
N VAL A 181 -0.99 8.55 -6.16
CA VAL A 181 -0.70 9.89 -6.69
C VAL A 181 0.72 10.34 -6.36
N ASP A 182 1.17 10.17 -5.12
CA ASP A 182 2.56 10.46 -4.74
C ASP A 182 3.56 9.59 -5.50
N LEU A 183 3.23 8.30 -5.71
CA LEU A 183 4.06 7.42 -6.51
C LEU A 183 4.18 7.94 -7.95
N MET A 184 3.07 8.28 -8.58
CA MET A 184 3.07 8.72 -9.98
C MET A 184 3.77 10.06 -10.19
N LYS A 185 3.82 10.94 -9.18
CA LYS A 185 4.60 12.19 -9.23
C LYS A 185 6.11 11.98 -9.32
N VAL A 186 6.62 10.82 -8.90
CA VAL A 186 8.06 10.50 -8.92
C VAL A 186 8.45 9.57 -10.07
N LEU A 187 7.56 9.41 -11.05
CA LEU A 187 7.81 8.67 -12.29
C LEU A 187 9.02 9.27 -13.03
N ILE A 188 9.88 8.39 -13.53
CA ILE A 188 11.05 8.77 -14.34
C ILE A 188 10.58 8.85 -15.80
N LYS A 189 10.78 10.02 -16.41
CA LYS A 189 10.51 10.27 -17.83
C LYS A 189 11.74 10.01 -18.68
#